data_AF-A0A094FZS8-F1
#
_entry.id   AF-A0A094FZS8-F1
#
_cell.length_a   1.000
_cell.length_b   1.000
_cell.length_c   1.000
_cell.angle_alpha   90.00
_cell.angle_beta   90.00
_cell.angle_gamma   90.00
#
_symmetry.space_group_name_H-M   'P 1'
#
loop_
_entity.id
_entity.type
_entity.pdbx_description
1 polymer ?
#
loop_
_entity_poly.entity_id
_entity_poly.type
_entity_poly.pdbx_seq_one_letter_code
_entity_poly.pdbx_strand_id
1 'polypeptide(L)'
;LSHRLDAWSGADRDGKIDIKAPQRVFILIPLQNFLNKPDGSCGWASLFLQQGYEVYIIDQTFRGRSAWQPAAGTTKPSTYSAEIIQQRFTTVQNYMLWPQAVNHTQWPGTGLMGDPYFDTFYSSNVQFINNATYQQYTVQAAGAGLLDRIGKPVILVGHSQGGLLPIVIADLRPELTKGLILLEPTGPPFREAVFSNASARAWGLTDIPITYSPLVTSPSSDLVQQVIPAPSSDLVDCVLQAEEPAPR
;
A
#
# COMPACT_ATOMS: atom_id res chain seq x y z
N LEU A 1 10.16 3.87 -5.01
CA LEU A 1 9.47 4.52 -6.18
C LEU A 1 10.27 4.39 -7.48
N SER A 2 9.66 3.74 -8.49
CA SER A 2 10.21 3.27 -9.79
C SER A 2 11.14 2.05 -9.73
N HIS A 3 10.64 0.92 -9.22
CA HIS A 3 11.11 -0.38 -9.67
C HIS A 3 10.27 -0.83 -10.87
N ARG A 4 10.94 -1.13 -11.97
CA ARG A 4 10.38 -1.84 -13.14
C ARG A 4 9.60 -3.06 -12.67
N LEU A 5 8.30 -3.09 -12.96
CA LEU A 5 7.57 -4.35 -13.09
C LEU A 5 7.78 -4.85 -14.54
N ASP A 6 9.02 -5.21 -14.87
CA ASP A 6 9.33 -5.87 -16.15
C ASP A 6 9.00 -7.37 -16.11
N ALA A 7 8.33 -7.85 -15.06
CA ALA A 7 7.97 -9.26 -14.88
C ALA A 7 6.46 -9.43 -14.67
N TRP A 8 5.65 -8.95 -15.62
CA TRP A 8 4.29 -9.47 -15.83
C TRP A 8 4.02 -9.57 -17.33
N SER A 9 4.80 -10.43 -18.01
CA SER A 9 4.42 -10.89 -19.34
C SER A 9 3.31 -11.93 -19.19
N GLY A 10 2.06 -11.47 -19.32
CA GLY A 10 0.97 -12.33 -19.77
C GLY A 10 1.09 -12.71 -21.26
N ALA A 11 2.31 -12.70 -21.80
CA ALA A 11 2.61 -13.09 -23.15
C ALA A 11 2.95 -14.58 -23.15
N ASP A 12 2.39 -15.31 -24.12
CA ASP A 12 3.00 -16.56 -24.54
C ASP A 12 4.45 -16.29 -25.01
N ARG A 13 5.21 -17.37 -25.24
CA ARG A 13 6.63 -17.29 -25.64
C ARG A 13 6.88 -16.51 -26.96
N ASP A 14 5.82 -16.06 -27.62
CA ASP A 14 5.86 -15.41 -28.93
C ASP A 14 5.43 -13.92 -28.91
N GLY A 15 5.24 -13.32 -27.72
CA GLY A 15 5.04 -11.87 -27.60
C GLY A 15 3.68 -11.36 -28.12
N LYS A 16 2.68 -12.23 -28.21
CA LYS A 16 1.30 -11.82 -28.53
C LYS A 16 0.49 -11.57 -27.26
N ILE A 17 -0.03 -10.35 -27.14
CA ILE A 17 -1.01 -9.99 -26.10
C ILE A 17 -2.34 -10.62 -26.51
N ASP A 18 -2.79 -11.63 -25.78
CA ASP A 18 -4.11 -12.23 -26.00
C ASP A 18 -5.22 -11.26 -25.52
N ILE A 19 -5.87 -10.62 -26.49
CA ILE A 19 -6.96 -9.65 -26.31
C ILE A 19 -8.25 -10.35 -25.80
N LYS A 20 -8.27 -11.68 -25.60
CA LYS A 20 -9.45 -12.45 -25.18
C LYS A 20 -9.46 -12.90 -23.72
N ALA A 21 -8.45 -12.57 -22.91
CA ALA A 21 -8.53 -12.83 -21.47
C ALA A 21 -9.69 -12.02 -20.86
N PRO A 22 -10.50 -12.60 -19.94
CA PRO A 22 -11.61 -11.87 -19.31
C PRO A 22 -11.06 -10.59 -18.69
N GLN A 23 -11.68 -9.44 -19.04
CA GLN A 23 -11.27 -8.10 -18.62
C GLN A 23 -10.86 -8.09 -17.15
N ARG A 24 -9.56 -8.00 -16.91
CA ARG A 24 -8.98 -7.96 -15.58
C ARG A 24 -9.22 -6.56 -15.03
N VAL A 25 -9.78 -6.48 -13.83
CA VAL A 25 -10.07 -5.21 -13.15
C VAL A 25 -8.97 -4.90 -12.16
N PHE A 26 -8.40 -3.70 -12.22
CA PHE A 26 -7.52 -3.18 -11.19
C PHE A 26 -8.26 -2.18 -10.31
N ILE A 27 -8.09 -2.30 -8.99
CA ILE A 27 -8.49 -1.26 -8.04
C ILE A 27 -7.22 -0.69 -7.40
N LEU A 28 -6.99 0.61 -7.58
CA LEU A 28 -5.79 1.30 -7.14
C LEU A 28 -6.06 2.13 -5.88
N ILE A 29 -5.30 1.87 -4.81
CA ILE A 29 -5.49 2.44 -3.48
C ILE A 29 -4.17 3.05 -2.96
N PRO A 30 -4.07 4.37 -2.66
CA PRO A 30 -5.08 5.45 -2.80
C PRO A 30 -4.87 6.39 -4.01
N LEU A 31 -5.92 7.20 -4.28
CA LEU A 31 -6.23 8.02 -5.46
C LEU A 31 -5.08 8.63 -6.28
N GLN A 32 -4.45 9.72 -5.81
CA GLN A 32 -3.60 10.58 -6.66
C GLN A 32 -2.34 9.89 -7.21
N ASN A 33 -1.83 8.87 -6.53
CA ASN A 33 -0.49 8.33 -6.79
C ASN A 33 -0.38 7.59 -8.14
N PHE A 34 -1.50 7.26 -8.76
CA PHE A 34 -1.53 6.42 -9.96
C PHE A 34 -1.91 7.15 -11.25
N LEU A 35 -2.27 8.44 -11.16
CA LEU A 35 -2.73 9.23 -12.30
C LEU A 35 -1.55 9.67 -13.18
N ASN A 36 -1.20 10.96 -13.19
CA ASN A 36 -0.01 11.46 -13.89
C ASN A 36 1.17 11.48 -12.92
N LYS A 37 2.38 11.27 -13.46
CA LYS A 37 3.61 11.51 -12.71
C LYS A 37 3.80 13.02 -12.49
N PRO A 38 4.65 13.44 -11.53
CA PRO A 38 4.91 14.86 -11.28
C PRO A 38 5.49 15.62 -12.49
N ASP A 39 6.10 14.93 -13.44
CA ASP A 39 6.59 15.49 -14.72
C ASP A 39 5.50 15.61 -15.79
N GLY A 40 4.24 15.29 -15.47
CA GLY A 40 3.10 15.30 -16.38
C GLY A 40 2.95 14.05 -17.24
N SER A 41 3.94 13.16 -17.26
CA SER A 41 3.88 11.92 -18.04
C SER A 41 2.84 10.93 -17.49
N CYS A 42 2.49 9.94 -18.32
CA CYS A 42 1.51 8.91 -17.96
C CYS A 42 1.97 8.12 -16.73
N GLY A 43 1.09 7.99 -15.73
CA GLY A 43 1.25 7.03 -14.64
C GLY A 43 0.50 5.73 -14.90
N TRP A 44 0.36 4.92 -13.85
CA TRP A 44 -0.07 3.52 -13.96
C TRP A 44 -1.51 3.35 -14.41
N ALA A 45 -2.41 4.27 -14.04
CA ALA A 45 -3.80 4.22 -14.50
C ALA A 45 -3.88 4.23 -16.03
N SER A 46 -3.18 5.17 -16.66
CA SER A 46 -3.11 5.26 -18.12
C SER A 46 -2.45 4.03 -18.74
N LEU A 47 -1.39 3.50 -18.13
CA LEU A 47 -0.73 2.29 -18.61
C LEU A 47 -1.65 1.06 -18.54
N PHE A 48 -2.38 0.86 -17.45
CA PHE A 48 -3.34 -0.25 -17.33
C PHE A 48 -4.49 -0.12 -18.32
N LEU A 49 -5.03 1.08 -18.52
CA LEU A 49 -6.06 1.32 -19.54
C LEU A 49 -5.54 1.00 -20.95
N GLN A 50 -4.32 1.41 -21.29
CA GLN A 50 -3.70 1.09 -22.58
C GLN A 50 -3.50 -0.42 -22.81
N GLN A 51 -3.33 -1.17 -21.72
CA GLN A 51 -3.23 -2.63 -21.75
C GLN A 51 -4.59 -3.34 -21.72
N GLY A 52 -5.70 -2.59 -21.85
CA GLY A 52 -7.06 -3.15 -21.95
C GLY A 52 -7.71 -3.52 -20.61
N TYR A 53 -7.14 -3.08 -19.49
CA TYR A 53 -7.72 -3.32 -18.16
C TYR A 53 -8.82 -2.31 -17.84
N GLU A 54 -9.81 -2.75 -17.08
CA GLU A 54 -10.76 -1.85 -16.41
C GLU A 54 -10.11 -1.36 -15.11
N VAL A 55 -10.12 -0.04 -14.86
CA VAL A 55 -9.39 0.56 -13.74
C VAL A 55 -10.33 1.38 -12.86
N TYR A 56 -10.38 1.03 -11.58
CA TYR A 56 -11.04 1.79 -10.52
C TYR A 56 -9.96 2.48 -9.67
N ILE A 57 -10.04 3.81 -9.59
CA ILE A 57 -9.12 4.61 -8.78
C ILE A 57 -9.93 5.16 -7.61
N ILE A 58 -9.55 4.80 -6.39
CA ILE A 58 -10.36 5.11 -5.21
C ILE A 58 -9.70 6.12 -4.28
N ASP A 59 -10.51 7.07 -3.83
CA ASP A 59 -10.23 7.82 -2.60
C ASP A 59 -10.62 6.94 -1.42
N GLN A 60 -9.62 6.50 -0.63
CA GLN A 60 -9.90 5.78 0.61
C GLN A 60 -10.84 6.59 1.51
N THR A 61 -11.53 5.94 2.44
CA THR A 61 -12.45 6.62 3.34
C THR A 61 -11.78 7.80 4.04
N PHE A 62 -12.52 8.92 4.13
CA PHE A 62 -12.07 10.14 4.78
C PHE A 62 -10.80 10.78 4.19
N ARG A 63 -10.65 10.72 2.87
CA ARG A 63 -9.57 11.30 2.09
C ARG A 63 -10.10 11.91 0.80
N GLY A 64 -9.57 13.07 0.40
CA GLY A 64 -9.87 13.64 -0.91
C GLY A 64 -11.38 13.83 -1.12
N ARG A 65 -11.95 13.18 -2.14
CA ARG A 65 -13.37 13.23 -2.47
C ARG A 65 -14.25 12.40 -1.53
N SER A 66 -13.65 11.47 -0.78
CA SER A 66 -14.31 10.79 0.33
C SER A 66 -14.21 11.68 1.57
N ALA A 67 -15.13 12.64 1.69
CA ALA A 67 -15.06 13.70 2.71
C ALA A 67 -14.84 13.16 4.13
N TRP A 68 -13.97 13.82 4.89
CA TRP A 68 -13.79 13.53 6.31
C TRP A 68 -14.86 14.21 7.16
N GLN A 69 -15.44 13.47 8.11
CA GLN A 69 -16.32 14.01 9.14
C GLN A 69 -15.52 14.30 10.42
N PRO A 70 -15.68 15.46 11.08
CA PRO A 70 -15.04 15.74 12.36
C PRO A 70 -15.27 14.63 13.39
N ALA A 71 -14.22 14.28 14.14
CA ALA A 71 -14.17 13.20 15.12
C ALA A 71 -14.24 11.76 14.54
N ALA A 72 -14.39 11.55 13.23
CA ALA A 72 -14.27 10.23 12.62
C ALA A 72 -12.82 9.75 12.70
N GLY A 73 -12.53 8.80 13.59
CA GLY A 73 -11.23 8.15 13.79
C GLY A 73 -10.12 9.03 14.41
N THR A 74 -10.25 10.35 14.37
CA THR A 74 -9.29 11.33 14.92
C THR A 74 -10.01 12.64 15.25
N THR A 75 -9.47 13.45 16.16
CA THR A 75 -10.01 14.79 16.47
C THR A 75 -9.65 15.83 15.40
N LYS A 76 -8.55 15.62 14.68
CA LYS A 76 -8.11 16.46 13.55
C LYS A 76 -7.40 15.62 12.49
N PRO A 77 -7.53 15.96 11.20
CA PRO A 77 -6.78 15.29 10.16
C PRO A 77 -5.31 15.72 10.24
N SER A 78 -4.42 14.91 9.68
CA SER A 78 -2.99 15.11 9.61
C SER A 78 -2.56 15.47 8.19
N THR A 79 -1.45 16.18 8.07
CA THR A 79 -0.78 16.49 6.81
C THR A 79 0.71 16.28 7.01
N TYR A 80 1.42 15.85 5.97
CA TYR A 80 2.88 15.91 5.98
C TYR A 80 3.33 17.30 5.52
N SER A 81 4.35 17.86 6.17
CA SER A 81 4.97 19.09 5.72
C SER A 81 5.84 18.83 4.48
N ALA A 82 6.22 19.89 3.77
CA ALA A 82 7.10 19.79 2.61
C ALA A 82 8.45 19.17 2.99
N GLU A 83 8.98 19.50 4.16
CA GLU A 83 10.23 18.94 4.68
C GLU A 83 10.12 17.43 4.90
N ILE A 84 9.01 16.95 5.48
CA ILE A 84 8.79 15.51 5.66
C ILE A 84 8.65 14.82 4.29
N ILE A 85 7.91 15.43 3.36
CA ILE A 85 7.75 14.88 2.01
C ILE A 85 9.10 14.77 1.29
N GLN A 86 9.90 15.83 1.36
CA GLN A 86 11.26 15.86 0.82
C GLN A 86 12.12 14.74 1.41
N GLN A 87 12.16 14.69 2.74
CA GLN A 87 13.02 13.80 3.49
C GLN A 87 12.71 12.32 3.26
N ARG A 88 11.42 11.96 3.18
CA ARG A 88 10.98 10.57 3.21
C ARG A 88 10.60 9.99 1.85
N PHE A 89 10.37 10.81 0.82
CA PHE A 89 9.83 10.32 -0.45
C PHE A 89 10.60 10.76 -1.69
N THR A 90 11.01 12.04 -1.79
CA THR A 90 11.48 12.60 -3.07
C THR A 90 13.00 12.64 -3.21
N THR A 91 13.73 12.77 -2.10
CA THR A 91 15.20 12.85 -2.10
C THR A 91 15.82 12.05 -0.94
N VAL A 92 15.24 10.89 -0.65
CA VAL A 92 15.60 10.04 0.50
C VAL A 92 17.10 9.73 0.57
N GLN A 93 17.75 9.56 -0.59
CA GLN A 93 19.18 9.31 -0.72
C GLN A 93 20.06 10.40 -0.09
N ASN A 94 19.57 11.64 0.03
CA ASN A 94 20.30 12.74 0.67
C ASN A 94 20.19 12.71 2.20
N TYR A 95 19.21 11.98 2.73
CA TYR A 95 18.94 11.89 4.17
C TYR A 95 19.34 10.55 4.79
N MET A 96 19.48 9.52 3.97
CA MET A 96 19.96 8.20 4.38
C MET A 96 19.22 7.64 5.60
N LEU A 97 17.90 7.81 5.63
CA LEU A 97 17.04 7.32 6.73
C LEU A 97 17.07 5.79 6.88
N TRP A 98 17.48 5.07 5.83
CA TRP A 98 17.84 3.66 5.85
C TRP A 98 19.02 3.43 4.89
N PRO A 99 19.83 2.37 5.10
CA PRO A 99 21.05 2.15 4.32
C PRO A 99 20.84 2.08 2.81
N GLN A 100 19.72 1.51 2.35
CA GLN A 100 19.42 1.36 0.92
C GLN A 100 18.83 2.63 0.29
N ALA A 101 18.64 3.71 1.05
CA ALA A 101 18.11 4.98 0.54
C ALA A 101 18.96 5.54 -0.63
N VAL A 102 20.26 5.26 -0.66
CA VAL A 102 21.18 5.57 -1.78
C VAL A 102 20.65 5.08 -3.13
N ASN A 103 19.87 4.00 -3.17
CA ASN A 103 19.34 3.43 -4.41
C ASN A 103 18.12 4.20 -4.95
N HIS A 104 17.62 5.21 -4.23
CA HIS A 104 16.47 6.03 -4.65
C HIS A 104 16.90 7.10 -5.66
N THR A 105 17.22 6.67 -6.88
CA THR A 105 17.84 7.52 -7.92
C THR A 105 16.90 7.93 -9.05
N GLN A 106 15.63 7.50 -9.01
CA GLN A 106 14.69 7.61 -10.14
C GLN A 106 13.68 8.75 -9.99
N TRP A 107 13.86 9.65 -9.01
CA TRP A 107 13.00 10.83 -8.89
C TRP A 107 13.32 11.84 -9.99
N PRO A 108 12.32 12.46 -10.65
CA PRO A 108 12.57 13.49 -11.66
C PRO A 108 13.13 14.78 -11.04
N GLY A 109 14.10 15.40 -11.71
CA GLY A 109 14.77 16.61 -11.21
C GLY A 109 15.57 16.36 -9.94
N THR A 110 15.63 17.35 -9.06
CA THR A 110 16.39 17.26 -7.79
C THR A 110 15.59 16.64 -6.66
N GLY A 111 14.25 16.67 -6.73
CA GLY A 111 13.36 16.25 -5.65
C GLY A 111 13.41 17.14 -4.40
N LEU A 112 14.04 18.31 -4.48
CA LEU A 112 14.10 19.30 -3.40
C LEU A 112 12.96 20.31 -3.50
N MET A 113 12.53 20.90 -2.38
CA MET A 113 11.61 22.03 -2.33
C MET A 113 12.09 23.17 -3.24
N GLY A 114 11.18 23.70 -4.06
CA GLY A 114 11.48 24.67 -5.11
C GLY A 114 11.87 24.06 -6.46
N ASP A 115 12.08 22.74 -6.54
CA ASP A 115 12.10 22.01 -7.80
C ASP A 115 10.67 21.89 -8.34
N PRO A 116 10.39 22.20 -9.63
CA PRO A 116 9.04 22.15 -10.17
C PRO A 116 8.35 20.78 -10.05
N TYR A 117 9.11 19.67 -10.12
CA TYR A 117 8.54 18.33 -9.96
C TYR A 117 8.22 18.04 -8.50
N PHE A 118 9.05 18.49 -7.57
CA PHE A 118 8.73 18.40 -6.14
C PHE A 118 7.48 19.22 -5.81
N ASP A 119 7.42 20.48 -6.22
CA ASP A 119 6.31 21.38 -5.88
C ASP A 119 4.98 20.87 -6.45
N THR A 120 5.01 20.34 -7.68
CA THR A 120 3.87 19.66 -8.31
C THR A 120 3.43 18.45 -7.47
N PHE A 121 4.37 17.57 -7.10
CA PHE A 121 4.07 16.41 -6.26
C PHE A 121 3.49 16.84 -4.90
N TYR A 122 4.13 17.80 -4.21
CA TYR A 122 3.67 18.27 -2.91
C TYR A 122 2.26 18.88 -2.98
N SER A 123 1.95 19.63 -4.04
CA SER A 123 0.59 20.20 -4.24
C SER A 123 -0.52 19.15 -4.37
N SER A 124 -0.17 17.91 -4.76
CA SER A 124 -1.11 16.79 -4.84
C SER A 124 -1.39 16.12 -3.49
N ASN A 125 -0.59 16.43 -2.46
CA ASN A 125 -0.78 15.85 -1.13
C ASN A 125 -2.00 16.46 -0.44
N VAL A 126 -2.80 15.60 0.18
CA VAL A 126 -4.02 15.99 0.89
C VAL A 126 -4.03 15.41 2.30
N GLN A 127 -4.80 16.05 3.18
CA GLN A 127 -4.95 15.67 4.58
C GLN A 127 -5.45 14.22 4.76
N PHE A 128 -5.12 13.59 5.89
CA PHE A 128 -5.44 12.20 6.18
C PHE A 128 -5.84 11.93 7.63
N ILE A 129 -6.54 10.83 7.88
CA ILE A 129 -6.71 10.30 9.24
C ILE A 129 -5.47 9.48 9.61
N ASN A 130 -4.76 9.90 10.65
CA ASN A 130 -3.65 9.15 11.23
C ASN A 130 -4.13 8.12 12.28
N ASN A 131 -4.96 7.18 11.84
CA ASN A 131 -5.47 6.07 12.66
C ASN A 131 -5.61 4.83 11.76
N ALA A 132 -4.59 3.97 11.79
CA ALA A 132 -4.48 2.82 10.90
C ALA A 132 -5.62 1.82 11.12
N THR A 133 -5.93 1.49 12.37
CA THR A 133 -7.02 0.57 12.74
C THR A 133 -8.37 1.07 12.23
N TYR A 134 -8.68 2.35 12.46
CA TYR A 134 -9.95 2.93 11.99
C TYR A 134 -10.05 2.91 10.46
N GLN A 135 -8.97 3.31 9.77
CA GLN A 135 -8.94 3.29 8.31
C GLN A 135 -9.07 1.88 7.73
N GLN A 136 -8.46 0.86 8.37
CA GLN A 136 -8.62 -0.52 7.93
C GLN A 136 -10.08 -0.98 8.03
N TYR A 137 -10.78 -0.72 9.14
CA TYR A 137 -12.19 -1.09 9.27
C TYR A 137 -13.08 -0.40 8.23
N THR A 138 -12.91 0.90 8.03
CA THR A 138 -13.81 1.65 7.14
C THR A 138 -13.53 1.38 5.67
N VAL A 139 -12.26 1.19 5.29
CA VAL A 139 -11.90 0.78 3.93
C VAL A 139 -12.26 -0.68 3.65
N GLN A 140 -12.11 -1.59 4.63
CA GLN A 140 -12.56 -2.97 4.50
C GLN A 140 -14.05 -3.03 4.15
N ALA A 141 -14.90 -2.33 4.91
CA ALA A 141 -16.34 -2.30 4.68
C ALA A 141 -16.70 -1.68 3.32
N ALA A 142 -16.14 -0.51 3.00
CA ALA A 142 -16.41 0.17 1.72
C ALA A 142 -15.88 -0.61 0.52
N GLY A 143 -14.69 -1.20 0.64
CA GLY A 143 -14.05 -2.01 -0.38
C GLY A 143 -14.80 -3.31 -0.65
N ALA A 144 -15.27 -4.02 0.38
CA ALA A 144 -16.11 -5.19 0.22
C ALA A 144 -17.41 -4.84 -0.56
N GLY A 145 -18.07 -3.74 -0.20
CA GLY A 145 -19.25 -3.26 -0.93
C GLY A 145 -18.96 -2.86 -2.37
N LEU A 146 -17.76 -2.32 -2.66
CA LEU A 146 -17.32 -2.05 -4.02
C LEU A 146 -17.12 -3.35 -4.81
N LEU A 147 -16.49 -4.38 -4.22
CA LEU A 147 -16.32 -5.68 -4.88
C LEU A 147 -17.67 -6.32 -5.19
N ASP A 148 -18.61 -6.29 -4.25
CA ASP A 148 -19.97 -6.79 -4.44
C ASP A 148 -20.67 -6.09 -5.61
N ARG A 149 -20.48 -4.77 -5.73
CA ARG A 149 -21.04 -3.97 -6.83
C ARG A 149 -20.39 -4.28 -8.18
N ILE A 150 -19.08 -4.52 -8.20
CA ILE A 150 -18.36 -4.89 -9.43
C ILE A 150 -18.78 -6.30 -9.89
N GLY A 151 -19.01 -7.22 -8.94
CA GLY A 151 -19.60 -8.54 -9.20
C GLY A 151 -18.70 -9.50 -9.99
N LYS A 152 -17.41 -9.20 -10.14
CA LYS A 152 -16.41 -10.06 -10.79
C LYS A 152 -15.05 -9.94 -10.10
N PRO A 153 -14.19 -10.98 -10.17
CA PRO A 153 -12.89 -10.96 -9.50
C PRO A 153 -11.98 -9.81 -9.97
N VAL A 154 -11.32 -9.14 -9.01
CA VAL A 154 -10.43 -8.00 -9.26
C VAL A 154 -9.02 -8.23 -8.72
N ILE A 155 -8.05 -7.45 -9.19
CA ILE A 155 -6.73 -7.31 -8.58
C ILE A 155 -6.71 -6.02 -7.76
N LEU A 156 -6.40 -6.15 -6.47
CA LEU A 156 -6.32 -5.01 -5.55
C LEU A 156 -4.85 -4.54 -5.44
N VAL A 157 -4.62 -3.24 -5.62
CA VAL A 157 -3.29 -2.62 -5.53
C VAL A 157 -3.27 -1.63 -4.40
N GLY A 158 -2.43 -1.87 -3.40
CA GLY A 158 -2.22 -0.97 -2.26
C GLY A 158 -0.82 -0.36 -2.30
N HIS A 159 -0.68 0.88 -1.84
CA HIS A 159 0.61 1.57 -1.76
C HIS A 159 0.85 2.24 -0.41
N SER A 160 2.03 2.05 0.17
CA SER A 160 2.49 2.70 1.42
C SER A 160 1.48 2.52 2.57
N GLN A 161 0.94 3.60 3.15
CA GLN A 161 -0.14 3.56 4.15
C GLN A 161 -1.36 2.76 3.67
N GLY A 162 -1.63 2.78 2.36
CA GLY A 162 -2.70 2.00 1.73
C GLY A 162 -2.32 0.54 1.44
N GLY A 163 -1.08 0.13 1.69
CA GLY A 163 -0.54 -1.18 1.34
C GLY A 163 -1.20 -2.35 2.06
N LEU A 164 -1.73 -2.15 3.27
CA LEU A 164 -2.42 -3.21 4.02
C LEU A 164 -3.93 -3.27 3.72
N LEU A 165 -4.50 -2.24 3.09
CA LEU A 165 -5.93 -2.14 2.81
C LEU A 165 -6.44 -3.23 1.86
N PRO A 166 -5.69 -3.65 0.82
CA PRO A 166 -6.09 -4.78 -0.02
C PRO A 166 -6.28 -6.09 0.76
N ILE A 167 -5.46 -6.34 1.79
CA ILE A 167 -5.50 -7.58 2.58
C ILE A 167 -6.85 -7.70 3.29
N VAL A 168 -7.26 -6.64 4.00
CA VAL A 168 -8.51 -6.64 4.77
C VAL A 168 -9.76 -6.70 3.89
N ILE A 169 -9.72 -6.14 2.68
CA ILE A 169 -10.81 -6.26 1.69
C ILE A 169 -10.88 -7.70 1.17
N ALA A 170 -9.73 -8.28 0.81
CA ALA A 170 -9.65 -9.63 0.27
C ALA A 170 -10.12 -10.69 1.27
N ASP A 171 -9.82 -10.49 2.55
CA ASP A 171 -10.30 -11.36 3.63
C ASP A 171 -11.83 -11.43 3.68
N LEU A 172 -12.55 -10.31 3.47
CA LEU A 172 -14.01 -10.32 3.42
C LEU A 172 -14.60 -10.84 2.11
N ARG A 173 -13.86 -10.78 1.01
CA ARG A 173 -14.32 -11.13 -0.34
C ARG A 173 -13.24 -11.93 -1.10
N PRO A 174 -12.87 -13.12 -0.60
CA PRO A 174 -11.80 -13.90 -1.23
C PRO A 174 -12.19 -14.34 -2.64
N GLU A 175 -13.45 -14.72 -2.86
CA GLU A 175 -13.97 -15.15 -4.17
C GLU A 175 -13.99 -14.03 -5.22
N LEU A 176 -14.00 -12.76 -4.80
CA LEU A 176 -13.95 -11.58 -5.67
C LEU A 176 -12.55 -10.97 -5.75
N THR A 177 -11.55 -11.60 -5.13
CA THR A 177 -10.16 -11.13 -5.16
C THR A 177 -9.29 -12.12 -5.92
N LYS A 178 -8.81 -11.71 -7.09
CA LYS A 178 -7.92 -12.53 -7.93
C LYS A 178 -6.45 -12.42 -7.55
N GLY A 179 -6.06 -11.31 -6.92
CA GLY A 179 -4.67 -11.09 -6.51
C GLY A 179 -4.49 -9.76 -5.77
N LEU A 180 -3.36 -9.67 -5.07
CA LEU A 180 -2.93 -8.50 -4.31
C LEU A 180 -1.58 -8.00 -4.82
N ILE A 181 -1.43 -6.69 -4.96
CA ILE A 181 -0.15 -6.03 -5.24
C ILE A 181 0.09 -4.97 -4.17
N LEU A 182 1.08 -5.20 -3.30
CA LEU A 182 1.36 -4.33 -2.15
C LEU A 182 2.69 -3.60 -2.39
N LEU A 183 2.61 -2.32 -2.72
CA LEU A 183 3.76 -1.48 -3.07
C LEU A 183 4.30 -0.79 -1.83
N GLU A 184 5.49 -1.18 -1.41
CA GLU A 184 6.20 -0.58 -0.26
C GLU A 184 5.28 -0.45 0.99
N PRO A 185 4.56 -1.52 1.41
CA PRO A 185 3.64 -1.45 2.54
C PRO A 185 4.39 -1.18 3.85
N THR A 186 3.70 -0.57 4.83
CA THR A 186 4.22 -0.48 6.20
C THR A 186 4.49 -1.88 6.75
N GLY A 187 5.61 -2.05 7.44
CA GLY A 187 6.03 -3.36 7.93
C GLY A 187 7.33 -3.32 8.74
N PRO A 188 7.85 -4.48 9.15
CA PRO A 188 7.35 -5.86 8.90
C PRO A 188 6.07 -6.20 9.70
N PRO A 189 5.55 -7.44 9.64
CA PRO A 189 4.48 -7.88 10.53
C PRO A 189 4.80 -7.57 12.01
N PHE A 190 3.76 -7.35 12.81
CA PHE A 190 3.82 -7.07 14.27
C PHE A 190 4.56 -5.79 14.74
N ARG A 191 5.32 -5.09 13.89
CA ARG A 191 6.07 -3.88 14.29
C ARG A 191 6.37 -2.92 13.16
N GLU A 192 6.50 -1.64 13.46
CA GLU A 192 7.22 -0.71 12.57
C GLU A 192 8.73 -0.99 12.62
N ALA A 193 9.44 -0.75 11.52
CA ALA A 193 10.91 -0.90 11.49
C ALA A 193 11.69 0.29 10.92
N VAL A 194 11.09 1.14 10.10
CA VAL A 194 11.84 2.23 9.42
C VAL A 194 11.75 3.55 10.20
N PHE A 195 10.56 3.94 10.64
CA PHE A 195 10.33 5.24 11.29
C PHE A 195 9.95 5.13 12.77
N SER A 196 9.89 3.90 13.30
CA SER A 196 9.57 3.56 14.68
C SER A 196 9.94 2.09 14.92
N ASN A 197 10.02 1.68 16.18
CA ASN A 197 10.11 0.29 16.63
C ASN A 197 8.86 -0.15 17.41
N ALA A 198 7.78 0.62 17.33
CA ALA A 198 6.54 0.34 18.04
C ALA A 198 5.86 -0.94 17.53
N SER A 199 5.20 -1.65 18.44
CA SER A 199 4.26 -2.71 18.07
C SER A 199 3.15 -2.13 17.20
N ALA A 200 2.81 -2.85 16.15
CA ALA A 200 1.78 -2.51 15.18
C ALA A 200 1.21 -3.81 14.61
N ARG A 201 0.09 -3.76 13.87
CA ARG A 201 -0.48 -4.94 13.23
C ARG A 201 -0.63 -6.13 14.19
N ALA A 202 -1.47 -5.94 15.22
CA ALA A 202 -1.69 -6.96 16.25
C ALA A 202 -2.08 -8.33 15.65
N TRP A 203 -2.70 -8.35 14.47
CA TRP A 203 -3.10 -9.53 13.72
C TRP A 203 -2.07 -9.88 12.62
N GLY A 204 -0.77 -9.78 12.95
CA GLY A 204 0.34 -10.09 12.05
C GLY A 204 0.49 -9.12 10.87
N LEU A 205 -0.34 -9.30 9.85
CA LEU A 205 -0.31 -8.47 8.63
C LEU A 205 -1.12 -7.19 8.76
N THR A 206 -2.08 -7.14 9.69
CA THR A 206 -3.09 -6.06 9.78
C THR A 206 -3.33 -5.64 11.23
N ASP A 207 -3.89 -4.44 11.41
CA ASP A 207 -4.24 -3.89 12.73
C ASP A 207 -5.63 -4.33 13.20
N ILE A 208 -6.45 -4.89 12.30
CA ILE A 208 -7.79 -5.41 12.57
C ILE A 208 -7.81 -6.93 12.36
N PRO A 209 -8.80 -7.67 12.90
CA PRO A 209 -8.90 -9.10 12.66
C PRO A 209 -9.03 -9.46 11.19
N ILE A 210 -8.36 -10.54 10.79
CA ILE A 210 -8.57 -11.27 9.53
C ILE A 210 -8.90 -12.74 9.85
N THR A 211 -9.27 -13.53 8.85
CA THR A 211 -9.64 -14.93 9.03
C THR A 211 -8.41 -15.81 9.25
N TYR A 212 -8.41 -16.57 10.35
CA TYR A 212 -7.37 -17.54 10.71
C TYR A 212 -7.91 -18.95 10.76
N SER A 213 -7.01 -19.93 10.60
CA SER A 213 -7.33 -21.34 10.76
C SER A 213 -6.13 -22.09 11.36
N PRO A 214 -6.15 -22.41 12.66
CA PRO A 214 -7.28 -22.28 13.60
C PRO A 214 -7.67 -20.85 13.98
N LEU A 215 -8.90 -20.67 14.49
CA LEU A 215 -9.39 -19.36 14.93
C LEU A 215 -8.44 -18.70 15.95
N VAL A 216 -8.19 -17.41 15.74
CA VAL A 216 -7.49 -16.51 16.66
C VAL A 216 -8.54 -15.66 17.38
N THR A 217 -8.56 -15.75 18.70
CA THR A 217 -9.48 -14.99 19.56
C THR A 217 -8.78 -13.85 20.30
N SER A 218 -7.52 -14.08 20.66
CA SER A 218 -6.68 -13.13 21.37
C SER A 218 -5.31 -13.09 20.68
N PRO A 219 -5.06 -12.13 19.78
CA PRO A 219 -3.84 -12.12 18.97
C PRO A 219 -2.56 -12.09 19.81
N SER A 220 -2.57 -11.45 20.98
CA SER A 220 -1.41 -11.38 21.87
C SER A 220 -1.00 -12.72 22.50
N SER A 221 -1.92 -13.69 22.60
CA SER A 221 -1.65 -15.03 23.15
C SER A 221 -1.61 -16.11 22.07
N ASP A 222 -2.43 -15.94 21.04
CA ASP A 222 -2.68 -16.96 20.02
C ASP A 222 -1.67 -16.88 18.88
N LEU A 223 -1.12 -15.68 18.61
CA LEU A 223 -0.06 -15.46 17.61
C LEU A 223 1.30 -15.40 18.31
N VAL A 224 1.96 -16.56 18.38
CA VAL A 224 3.33 -16.64 18.91
C VAL A 224 4.27 -15.98 17.89
N GLN A 225 5.07 -15.02 18.34
CA GLN A 225 5.99 -14.28 17.48
C GLN A 225 7.40 -14.87 17.57
N GLN A 226 8.11 -14.88 16.44
CA GLN A 226 9.52 -15.22 16.34
C GLN A 226 10.27 -14.07 15.67
N VAL A 227 11.39 -13.68 16.27
CA VAL A 227 12.33 -12.74 15.66
C VAL A 227 13.28 -13.51 14.77
N ILE A 228 13.28 -13.18 13.48
CA ILE A 228 14.25 -13.65 12.50
C ILE A 228 15.32 -12.56 12.37
N PRO A 229 16.56 -12.82 12.82
CA PRO A 229 17.63 -11.82 12.78
C PRO A 229 17.92 -11.34 11.35
N ALA A 230 18.24 -10.06 11.21
CA ALA A 230 18.74 -9.51 9.95
C ALA A 230 19.99 -10.29 9.49
N PRO A 231 20.12 -10.63 8.20
CA PRO A 231 21.28 -11.36 7.70
C PRO A 231 22.53 -10.47 7.57
N SER A 232 22.38 -9.15 7.71
CA SER A 232 23.46 -8.16 7.68
C SER A 232 23.07 -6.90 8.46
N SER A 233 24.06 -6.08 8.81
CA SER A 233 23.87 -4.87 9.62
C SER A 233 23.13 -3.73 8.91
N ASP A 234 22.97 -3.81 7.59
CA ASP A 234 22.21 -2.84 6.80
C ASP A 234 20.73 -3.23 6.63
N LEU A 235 20.31 -4.35 7.22
CA LEU A 235 18.93 -4.84 7.22
C LEU A 235 18.34 -4.82 8.64
N VAL A 236 17.02 -4.95 8.72
CA VAL A 236 16.29 -5.00 9.99
C VAL A 236 15.78 -6.41 10.26
N ASP A 237 15.67 -6.79 11.53
CA ASP A 237 15.07 -8.08 11.86
C ASP A 237 13.64 -8.17 11.30
N CYS A 238 13.17 -9.38 11.06
CA CYS A 238 11.77 -9.63 10.78
C CYS A 238 11.10 -10.19 12.03
N VAL A 239 9.87 -9.77 12.31
CA VAL A 239 9.03 -10.45 13.31
C VAL A 239 7.95 -11.16 12.54
N LEU A 240 7.92 -12.48 12.67
CA LEU A 240 6.97 -13.34 12.00
C LEU A 240 6.19 -14.16 13.03
N GLN A 241 5.15 -14.82 12.58
CA GLN A 241 4.53 -15.88 13.36
C GLN A 241 5.51 -17.05 13.48
N ALA A 242 5.69 -17.55 14.69
CA ALA A 242 6.59 -18.66 14.99
C ALA A 242 6.09 -19.95 14.35
N GLU A 243 7.03 -20.81 13.91
CA GLU A 243 6.70 -22.14 13.37
C GLU A 243 6.29 -23.12 14.49
N GLU A 244 6.68 -22.86 15.73
CA GLU A 244 6.33 -23.67 16.90
C GLU A 244 5.79 -22.80 18.05
N PRO A 245 4.60 -23.12 18.60
CA PRO A 245 3.66 -24.15 18.12
C PRO A 245 3.19 -23.85 16.70
N ALA A 246 2.64 -24.87 16.02
CA ALA A 246 2.15 -24.75 14.65
C ALA A 246 1.36 -23.44 14.44
N PRO A 247 1.70 -22.63 13.42
CA PRO A 247 1.05 -21.36 13.14
C PRO A 247 -0.48 -21.51 13.04
N ARG A 248 -1.22 -20.57 13.63
CA ARG A 248 -2.66 -20.36 13.40
C ARG A 248 -2.97 -19.58 12.12
#